data_AF-A0A1F9LNT1-F1
#
_entry.id   AF-A0A1F9LNT1-F1
#
_cell.length_a   1.000
_cell.length_b   1.000
_cell.length_c   1.000
_cell.angle_alpha   90.00
_cell.angle_beta   90.00
_cell.angle_gamma   90.00
#
_symmetry.space_group_name_H-M   'P 1'
#
loop_
_entity.id
_entity.type
_entity.pdbx_description
1 polymer ?
#
loop_
_entity_poly.entity_id
_entity_poly.type
_entity_poly.pdbx_seq_one_letter_code
_entity_poly.pdbx_strand_id
1 'polypeptide(L)'
;MTTNEPAWESLDQMADATAAGLAQAAAGSAFHLFRDKQFRRLAGIERLSQVEQDRIFNELVVASIVLIMLLLEAPDLRVAREFQSYLAGLNKRIPKAYVDHLETLGIESSHLRDWEKLIAMRYEEYARDRHDVRAAAMQIESSEKRLDLDDLAKIQMLVPVQAVAIGCHHHICRGHTEGQDDLFKLVLRSLSMFYVELRVRLEGGRITPLTRARVALKRMLRRMGRRK
;
A
#
# COMPACT_ATOMS: atom_id res chain seq x y z
N MET A 1 9.47 36.21 -19.54
CA MET A 1 10.30 35.99 -18.33
C MET A 1 9.56 35.01 -17.45
N THR A 2 9.85 33.72 -17.56
CA THR A 2 9.41 32.73 -16.56
C THR A 2 10.33 32.90 -15.35
N THR A 3 9.79 33.44 -14.26
CA THR A 3 10.50 33.52 -12.99
C THR A 3 10.90 32.10 -12.58
N ASN A 4 12.20 31.84 -12.47
CA ASN A 4 12.79 30.64 -11.88
C ASN A 4 12.64 30.70 -10.36
N GLU A 5 11.42 30.92 -9.88
CA GLU A 5 11.15 30.75 -8.45
C GLU A 5 11.08 29.25 -8.17
N PRO A 6 11.82 28.75 -7.16
CA PRO A 6 11.68 27.36 -6.76
C PRO A 6 10.22 27.11 -6.37
N ALA A 7 9.67 25.96 -6.78
CA ALA A 7 8.27 25.61 -6.50
C ALA A 7 7.94 25.54 -4.99
N TRP A 8 8.96 25.53 -4.13
CA TRP A 8 8.87 25.48 -2.68
C TRP A 8 9.91 26.39 -2.04
N GLU A 9 9.53 27.06 -0.97
CA GLU A 9 10.37 27.99 -0.21
C GLU A 9 11.26 27.26 0.81
N SER A 10 10.92 26.02 1.18
CA SER A 10 11.70 25.18 2.10
C SER A 10 11.51 23.68 1.86
N LEU A 11 12.46 22.88 2.39
CA LEU A 11 12.36 21.41 2.40
C LEU A 11 11.17 20.92 3.24
N ASP A 12 10.80 21.64 4.30
CA ASP A 12 9.65 21.29 5.13
C ASP A 12 8.34 21.47 4.36
N GLN A 13 8.18 22.57 3.63
CA GLN A 13 7.01 22.81 2.79
C GLN A 13 6.89 21.74 1.69
N MET A 14 8.01 21.34 1.09
CA MET A 14 8.04 20.24 0.12
C MET A 14 7.66 18.90 0.76
N ALA A 15 8.11 18.63 1.99
CA ALA A 15 7.79 17.42 2.73
C ALA A 15 6.29 17.35 3.08
N ASP A 16 5.69 18.46 3.49
CA ASP A 16 4.26 18.54 3.80
C ASP A 16 3.40 18.35 2.54
N ALA A 17 3.76 19.00 1.43
CA ALA A 17 3.08 18.80 0.15
C ALA A 17 3.21 17.36 -0.35
N THR A 18 4.39 16.75 -0.20
CA THR A 18 4.61 15.34 -0.56
C THR A 18 3.78 14.42 0.31
N ALA A 19 3.74 14.65 1.63
CA ALA A 19 2.95 13.87 2.57
C ALA A 19 1.45 13.96 2.26
N ALA A 20 0.92 15.15 1.97
CA ALA A 20 -0.46 15.35 1.56
C ALA A 20 -0.79 14.62 0.24
N GLY A 21 0.10 14.71 -0.75
CA GLY A 21 -0.07 13.99 -2.02
C GLY A 21 -0.08 12.46 -1.85
N LEU A 22 0.77 11.93 -0.96
CA LEU A 22 0.81 10.50 -0.63
C LEU A 22 -0.44 10.06 0.14
N ALA A 23 -0.91 10.84 1.12
CA ALA A 23 -2.14 10.59 1.85
C ALA A 23 -3.36 10.59 0.90
N GLN A 24 -3.43 11.54 -0.03
CA GLN A 24 -4.49 11.59 -1.04
C GLN A 24 -4.42 10.40 -2.00
N ALA A 25 -3.22 9.99 -2.41
CA ALA A 25 -3.04 8.80 -3.26
C ALA A 25 -3.52 7.53 -2.55
N ALA A 26 -3.26 7.40 -1.24
CA ALA A 26 -3.76 6.30 -0.42
C ALA A 26 -5.30 6.27 -0.37
N ALA A 27 -5.94 7.42 -0.05
CA ALA A 27 -7.39 7.54 -0.02
C ALA A 27 -8.02 7.24 -1.40
N GLY A 28 -7.40 7.72 -2.48
CA GLY A 28 -7.83 7.43 -3.85
C GLY A 28 -7.76 5.95 -4.21
N SER A 29 -6.67 5.27 -3.85
CA SER A 29 -6.51 3.82 -4.04
C SER A 29 -7.58 3.03 -3.28
N ALA A 30 -7.81 3.37 -2.01
CA ALA A 30 -8.83 2.75 -1.18
C ALA A 30 -10.24 2.94 -1.76
N PHE A 31 -10.58 4.16 -2.20
CA PHE A 31 -11.86 4.47 -2.82
C PHE A 31 -12.10 3.69 -4.12
N HIS A 32 -11.07 3.55 -4.96
CA HIS A 32 -11.15 2.75 -6.18
C HIS A 32 -11.49 1.28 -5.89
N LEU A 33 -10.85 0.66 -4.89
CA LEU A 33 -11.17 -0.71 -4.49
C LEU A 33 -12.56 -0.80 -3.85
N PHE A 34 -12.92 0.12 -2.96
CA PHE A 34 -14.22 0.13 -2.29
C PHE A 34 -15.40 0.25 -3.25
N ARG A 35 -15.21 0.93 -4.39
CA ARG A 35 -16.20 1.05 -5.46
C ARG A 35 -16.21 -0.11 -6.45
N ASP A 36 -15.19 -0.97 -6.43
CA ASP A 36 -15.13 -2.11 -7.33
C ASP A 36 -16.32 -3.06 -7.09
N LYS A 37 -17.06 -3.38 -8.15
CA LYS A 37 -18.29 -4.20 -8.03
C LYS A 37 -17.99 -5.60 -7.51
N GLN A 38 -16.85 -6.18 -7.90
CA GLN A 38 -16.48 -7.53 -7.47
C GLN A 38 -16.09 -7.52 -5.99
N PHE A 39 -15.31 -6.54 -5.55
CA PHE A 39 -14.98 -6.32 -4.15
C PHE A 39 -16.25 -6.14 -3.32
N ARG A 40 -17.15 -5.24 -3.72
CA ARG A 40 -18.41 -4.99 -2.99
C ARG A 40 -19.27 -6.23 -2.84
N ARG A 41 -19.35 -7.05 -3.89
CA ARG A 41 -20.07 -8.32 -3.87
C ARG A 41 -19.42 -9.33 -2.92
N LEU A 42 -18.11 -9.52 -3.01
CA LEU A 42 -17.38 -10.50 -2.20
C LEU A 42 -17.33 -10.11 -0.72
N ALA A 43 -17.14 -8.83 -0.41
CA ALA A 43 -17.21 -8.31 0.95
C ALA A 43 -18.66 -8.14 1.47
N GLY A 44 -19.68 -8.48 0.67
CA GLY A 44 -21.08 -8.42 1.08
C GLY A 44 -21.58 -7.01 1.42
N ILE A 45 -20.95 -5.96 0.88
CA ILE A 45 -21.11 -4.55 1.29
C ILE A 45 -22.58 -4.10 1.29
N GLU A 46 -23.36 -4.52 0.29
CA GLU A 46 -24.77 -4.12 0.14
C GLU A 46 -25.68 -4.63 1.26
N ARG A 47 -25.24 -5.63 2.02
CA ARG A 47 -25.99 -6.22 3.15
C ARG A 47 -25.56 -5.67 4.49
N LEU A 48 -24.50 -4.84 4.52
CA LEU A 48 -23.92 -4.30 5.73
C LEU A 48 -24.57 -2.95 6.08
N SER A 49 -24.64 -2.65 7.38
CA SER A 49 -24.99 -1.32 7.86
C SER A 49 -23.99 -0.28 7.37
N GLN A 50 -24.40 0.98 7.29
CA GLN A 50 -23.49 2.07 6.89
C GLN A 50 -22.22 2.10 7.74
N VAL A 51 -22.35 1.89 9.06
CA VAL A 51 -21.21 1.83 9.99
C VAL A 51 -20.20 0.75 9.61
N GLU A 52 -20.65 -0.44 9.20
CA GLU A 52 -19.74 -1.50 8.76
C GLU A 52 -19.12 -1.22 7.39
N GLN A 53 -19.87 -0.57 6.49
CA GLN A 53 -19.32 -0.12 5.21
C GLN A 53 -18.21 0.92 5.42
N ASP A 54 -18.44 1.89 6.31
CA ASP A 54 -17.48 2.93 6.67
C ASP A 54 -16.24 2.32 7.34
N ARG A 55 -16.43 1.36 8.26
CA ARG A 55 -15.32 0.60 8.87
C ARG A 55 -14.46 -0.07 7.80
N ILE A 56 -15.06 -0.79 6.86
CA ILE A 56 -14.30 -1.46 5.78
C ILE A 56 -13.55 -0.43 4.93
N PHE A 57 -14.19 0.69 4.59
CA PHE A 57 -13.53 1.76 3.87
C PHE A 57 -12.33 2.33 4.64
N ASN A 58 -12.47 2.54 5.95
CA ASN A 58 -11.39 3.02 6.81
C ASN A 58 -10.22 2.03 6.83
N GLU A 59 -10.47 0.72 6.95
CA GLU A 59 -9.40 -0.28 6.87
C GLU A 59 -8.65 -0.26 5.53
N LEU A 60 -9.34 0.01 4.41
CA LEU A 60 -8.70 0.16 3.10
C LEU A 60 -7.81 1.40 3.01
N VAL A 61 -8.25 2.52 3.58
CA VAL A 61 -7.47 3.76 3.61
C VAL A 61 -6.23 3.58 4.48
N VAL A 62 -6.40 3.07 5.70
CA VAL A 62 -5.29 2.83 6.63
C VAL A 62 -4.29 1.84 6.04
N ALA A 63 -4.75 0.75 5.41
CA ALA A 63 -3.88 -0.18 4.72
C ALA A 63 -3.03 0.52 3.64
N SER A 64 -3.64 1.39 2.85
CA SER A 64 -2.94 2.15 1.81
C SER A 64 -1.92 3.13 2.39
N ILE A 65 -2.24 3.81 3.49
CA ILE A 65 -1.31 4.71 4.21
C ILE A 65 -0.12 3.93 4.77
N VAL A 66 -0.39 2.84 5.49
CA VAL A 66 0.67 2.01 6.11
C VAL A 66 1.55 1.37 5.04
N LEU A 67 0.99 0.98 3.89
CA LEU A 67 1.78 0.47 2.77
C LEU A 67 2.80 1.49 2.25
N ILE A 68 2.43 2.77 2.19
CA ILE A 68 3.38 3.83 1.84
C ILE A 68 4.47 3.91 2.90
N MET A 69 4.10 3.96 4.18
CA MET A 69 5.08 4.06 5.28
C MET A 69 6.09 2.91 5.26
N LEU A 70 5.62 1.67 5.07
CA LEU A 70 6.48 0.49 4.99
C LEU A 70 7.32 0.45 3.71
N LEU A 71 6.83 1.00 2.60
CA LEU A 71 7.63 1.17 1.38
C LEU A 71 8.76 2.18 1.58
N LEU A 72 8.51 3.30 2.25
CA LEU A 72 9.53 4.31 2.54
C LEU A 72 10.63 3.81 3.49
N GLU A 73 10.32 2.82 4.33
CA GLU A 73 11.27 2.13 5.21
C GLU A 73 11.96 0.93 4.56
N ALA A 74 11.56 0.55 3.35
CA ALA A 74 12.04 -0.68 2.73
C ALA A 74 13.54 -0.54 2.42
N PRO A 75 14.40 -1.44 2.95
CA PRO A 75 15.86 -1.33 2.79
C PRO A 75 16.30 -1.55 1.34
N ASP A 76 15.47 -2.20 0.53
CA ASP A 76 15.69 -2.48 -0.88
C ASP A 76 15.16 -1.36 -1.81
N LEU A 77 14.55 -0.30 -1.27
CA LEU A 77 14.10 0.85 -2.05
C LEU A 77 15.29 1.59 -2.68
N ARG A 78 15.30 1.69 -4.01
CA ARG A 78 16.44 2.23 -4.77
C ARG A 78 16.38 3.75 -4.89
N VAL A 79 16.69 4.44 -3.81
CA VAL A 79 16.81 5.89 -3.75
C VAL A 79 18.22 6.31 -3.34
N ALA A 80 18.67 7.49 -3.78
CA ALA A 80 19.98 7.98 -3.36
C ALA A 80 20.02 8.22 -1.84
N ARG A 81 21.15 7.93 -1.21
CA ARG A 81 21.30 7.89 0.26
C ARG A 81 20.93 9.21 0.93
N GLU A 82 21.19 10.33 0.26
CA GLU A 82 20.83 11.68 0.68
C GLU A 82 19.31 11.90 0.85
N PHE A 83 18.47 11.14 0.15
CA PHE A 83 17.01 11.21 0.30
C PHE A 83 16.46 10.30 1.40
N GLN A 84 17.27 9.43 2.00
CA GLN A 84 16.78 8.50 3.04
C GLN A 84 16.25 9.24 4.27
N SER A 85 16.94 10.31 4.71
CA SER A 85 16.48 11.14 5.83
C SER A 85 15.18 11.87 5.49
N TYR A 86 15.06 12.36 4.26
CA TYR A 86 13.84 12.99 3.76
C TYR A 86 12.66 12.01 3.77
N LEU A 87 12.83 10.80 3.22
CA LEU A 87 11.78 9.78 3.20
C LEU A 87 11.40 9.31 4.61
N ALA A 88 12.37 9.13 5.51
CA ALA A 88 12.09 8.80 6.90
C ALA A 88 11.27 9.90 7.60
N GLY A 89 11.50 11.17 7.26
CA GLY A 89 10.69 12.30 7.74
C GLY A 89 9.23 12.26 7.28
N LEU A 90 8.97 11.70 6.10
CA LEU A 90 7.60 11.60 5.57
C LEU A 90 6.72 10.63 6.36
N ASN A 91 7.28 9.59 6.99
CA ASN A 91 6.47 8.59 7.72
C ASN A 91 5.65 9.17 8.87
N LYS A 92 6.12 10.24 9.50
CA LYS A 92 5.34 10.95 10.53
C LYS A 92 4.37 11.97 9.92
N ARG A 93 4.72 12.53 8.76
CA ARG A 93 3.92 13.57 8.09
C ARG A 93 2.74 13.00 7.33
N ILE A 94 2.84 11.80 6.74
CA ILE A 94 1.75 11.21 5.93
C ILE A 94 0.50 10.93 6.77
N PRO A 95 0.56 10.26 7.94
CA PRO A 95 -0.62 10.08 8.80
C PRO A 95 -1.22 11.41 9.22
N LYS A 96 -0.37 12.37 9.63
CA LYS A 96 -0.81 13.71 10.02
C LYS A 96 -1.50 14.43 8.88
N ALA A 97 -0.95 14.43 7.67
CA ALA A 97 -1.54 15.07 6.51
C ALA A 97 -2.92 14.49 6.16
N TYR A 98 -3.13 13.19 6.37
CA TYR A 98 -4.44 12.57 6.21
C TYR A 98 -5.44 13.05 7.28
N VAL A 99 -5.04 13.09 8.56
CA VAL A 99 -5.87 13.55 9.67
C VAL A 99 -6.21 15.04 9.53
N ASP A 100 -5.22 15.87 9.19
CA ASP A 100 -5.42 17.29 8.92
C ASP A 100 -6.40 17.48 7.74
N HIS A 101 -6.33 16.63 6.70
CA HIS A 101 -7.31 16.66 5.62
C HIS A 101 -8.73 16.32 6.12
N LEU A 102 -8.90 15.32 6.99
CA LEU A 102 -10.20 15.00 7.59
C LEU A 102 -10.74 16.17 8.44
N GLU A 103 -9.87 16.88 9.15
CA GLU A 103 -10.23 18.10 9.88
C GLU A 103 -10.78 19.17 8.92
N THR A 104 -10.14 19.38 7.76
CA THR A 104 -10.66 20.33 6.75
C THR A 104 -12.04 19.95 6.20
N LEU A 105 -12.42 18.68 6.29
CA LEU A 105 -13.74 18.18 5.91
C LEU A 105 -14.79 18.30 7.02
N GLY A 106 -14.41 18.84 8.19
CA GLY A 106 -15.31 19.06 9.32
C GLY A 106 -15.49 17.85 10.24
N ILE A 107 -14.59 16.87 10.21
CA ILE A 107 -14.63 15.73 11.14
C ILE A 107 -14.30 16.20 12.56
N GLU A 108 -15.10 15.77 13.54
CA GLU A 108 -14.92 16.14 14.95
C GLU A 108 -13.58 15.67 15.52
N SER A 109 -13.00 16.47 16.41
CA SER A 109 -11.67 16.20 16.98
C SER A 109 -11.56 14.87 17.74
N SER A 110 -12.67 14.35 18.28
CA SER A 110 -12.74 13.01 18.88
C SER A 110 -12.40 11.92 17.85
N HIS A 111 -13.01 11.98 16.68
CA HIS A 111 -12.77 11.05 15.58
C HIS A 111 -11.39 11.21 14.94
N LEU A 112 -10.84 12.43 14.91
CA LEU A 112 -9.47 12.66 14.45
C LEU A 112 -8.44 11.90 15.31
N ARG A 113 -8.62 11.89 16.64
CA ARG A 113 -7.77 11.11 17.56
C ARG A 113 -7.91 9.61 17.35
N ASP A 114 -9.13 9.13 17.07
CA ASP A 114 -9.37 7.73 16.75
C ASP A 114 -8.64 7.32 15.46
N TRP A 115 -8.58 8.20 14.47
CA TRP A 115 -7.83 7.99 13.23
C TRP A 115 -6.32 7.91 13.46
N GLU A 116 -5.74 8.84 14.23
CA GLU A 116 -4.31 8.79 14.60
C GLU A 116 -3.97 7.47 15.28
N LYS A 117 -4.80 7.06 16.25
CA LYS A 117 -4.63 5.80 16.96
C LYS A 117 -4.78 4.60 16.03
N LEU A 118 -5.78 4.59 15.14
CA LEU A 118 -6.00 3.49 14.21
C LEU A 118 -4.82 3.30 13.25
N ILE A 119 -4.30 4.39 12.68
CA ILE A 119 -3.13 4.34 11.78
C ILE A 119 -1.91 3.81 12.53
N ALA A 120 -1.64 4.30 13.74
CA ALA A 120 -0.53 3.83 14.55
C ALA A 120 -0.64 2.34 14.89
N MET A 121 -1.81 1.89 15.37
CA MET A 121 -2.04 0.47 15.69
C MET A 121 -1.85 -0.42 14.47
N ARG A 122 -2.39 -0.04 13.30
CA ARG A 122 -2.24 -0.83 12.07
C ARG A 122 -0.80 -0.84 11.55
N TYR A 123 -0.06 0.26 11.69
CA TYR A 123 1.36 0.29 11.38
C TYR A 123 2.14 -0.72 12.24
N GLU A 124 1.96 -0.68 13.56
CA GLU A 124 2.65 -1.58 14.49
C GLU A 124 2.34 -3.05 14.20
N GLU A 125 1.07 -3.35 13.95
CA GLU A 125 0.58 -4.68 13.59
C GLU A 125 1.26 -5.19 12.31
N TYR A 126 1.12 -4.46 11.20
CA TYR A 126 1.65 -4.91 9.90
C TYR A 126 3.18 -4.90 9.86
N ALA A 127 3.84 -3.99 10.59
CA ALA A 127 5.29 -3.95 10.69
C ALA A 127 5.86 -5.16 11.43
N ARG A 128 5.17 -5.65 12.46
CA ARG A 128 5.53 -6.84 13.25
C ARG A 128 5.46 -8.10 12.40
N ASP A 129 4.40 -8.23 11.60
CA ASP A 129 4.14 -9.43 10.79
C ASP A 129 5.12 -9.62 9.61
N ARG A 130 5.94 -8.61 9.29
CA ARG A 130 6.91 -8.66 8.17
C ARG A 130 7.85 -9.86 8.24
N HIS A 131 8.28 -10.25 9.45
CA HIS A 131 9.19 -11.38 9.63
C HIS A 131 8.50 -12.72 9.32
N ASP A 132 7.28 -12.89 9.81
CA ASP A 132 6.49 -14.10 9.59
C ASP A 132 6.07 -14.23 8.13
N VAL A 133 5.67 -13.12 7.51
CA VAL A 133 5.36 -13.05 6.07
C VAL A 133 6.57 -13.43 5.23
N ARG A 134 7.75 -12.89 5.56
CA ARG A 134 9.00 -13.25 4.87
C ARG A 134 9.33 -14.72 5.04
N ALA A 135 9.22 -15.26 6.26
CA ALA A 135 9.50 -16.66 6.55
C ALA A 135 8.55 -17.59 5.78
N ALA A 136 7.25 -17.29 5.77
CA ALA A 136 6.25 -18.03 5.01
C ALA A 136 6.52 -17.99 3.50
N ALA A 137 6.85 -16.81 2.95
CA ALA A 137 7.21 -16.68 1.53
C ALA A 137 8.47 -17.49 1.17
N MET A 138 9.48 -17.50 2.05
CA MET A 138 10.68 -18.32 1.87
C MET A 138 10.35 -19.81 1.90
N GLN A 139 9.52 -20.26 2.84
CA GLN A 139 9.10 -21.67 2.92
C GLN A 139 8.38 -22.11 1.63
N ILE A 140 7.40 -21.33 1.17
CA ILE A 140 6.64 -21.60 -0.06
C ILE A 140 7.59 -21.70 -1.26
N GLU A 141 8.41 -20.69 -1.50
CA GLU A 141 9.29 -20.67 -2.68
C GLU A 141 10.36 -21.79 -2.62
N SER A 142 10.84 -22.12 -1.41
CA SER A 142 11.82 -23.19 -1.19
C SER A 142 11.27 -24.60 -1.42
N SER A 143 9.94 -24.77 -1.35
CA SER A 143 9.28 -26.05 -1.60
C SER A 143 9.28 -26.44 -3.09
N GLU A 144 9.36 -25.45 -3.98
CA GLU A 144 9.37 -25.66 -5.44
C GLU A 144 10.80 -25.71 -6.01
N LYS A 145 11.76 -25.01 -5.39
CA LYS A 145 13.15 -24.91 -5.86
C LYS A 145 14.11 -24.45 -4.76
N ARG A 146 15.41 -24.60 -5.00
CA ARG A 146 16.44 -23.95 -4.17
C ARG A 146 16.42 -22.44 -4.40
N LEU A 147 16.42 -21.66 -3.30
CA LEU A 147 16.45 -20.20 -3.36
C LEU A 147 17.82 -19.67 -3.76
N ASP A 148 17.84 -18.73 -4.70
CA ASP A 148 19.00 -17.91 -5.03
C ASP A 148 18.85 -16.46 -4.51
N LEU A 149 19.84 -15.61 -4.78
CA LEU A 149 19.83 -14.20 -4.35
C LEU A 149 18.71 -13.38 -5.01
N ASP A 150 18.33 -13.71 -6.26
CA ASP A 150 17.26 -13.01 -6.98
C ASP A 150 15.90 -13.35 -6.37
N ASP A 151 15.71 -14.60 -5.94
CA ASP A 151 14.50 -15.03 -5.22
C ASP A 151 14.39 -14.35 -3.85
N LEU A 152 15.47 -14.30 -3.07
CA LEU A 152 15.48 -13.60 -1.79
C LEU A 152 15.19 -12.10 -1.94
N ALA A 153 15.73 -11.47 -2.99
CA ALA A 153 15.47 -10.07 -3.29
C ALA A 153 14.00 -9.83 -3.67
N LYS A 154 13.40 -10.71 -4.48
CA LYS A 154 11.96 -10.62 -4.82
C LYS A 154 11.07 -10.82 -3.62
N ILE A 155 11.39 -11.79 -2.75
CA ILE A 155 10.64 -12.03 -1.51
C ILE A 155 10.69 -10.76 -0.67
N GLN A 156 11.89 -10.25 -0.37
CA GLN A 156 12.08 -9.04 0.43
C GLN A 156 11.29 -7.84 -0.12
N MET A 157 11.33 -7.65 -1.44
CA MET A 157 10.61 -6.57 -2.13
C MET A 157 9.08 -6.66 -1.97
N LEU A 158 8.52 -7.85 -1.79
CA LEU A 158 7.07 -8.08 -1.69
C LEU A 158 6.55 -8.13 -0.25
N VAL A 159 7.43 -8.21 0.75
CA VAL A 159 7.04 -8.28 2.17
C VAL A 159 6.08 -7.14 2.58
N PRO A 160 6.33 -5.86 2.26
CA PRO A 160 5.42 -4.78 2.68
C PRO A 160 3.99 -4.97 2.20
N VAL A 161 3.81 -5.28 0.91
CA VAL A 161 2.47 -5.44 0.34
C VAL A 161 1.78 -6.70 0.84
N GLN A 162 2.53 -7.79 1.07
CA GLN A 162 1.97 -9.02 1.60
C GLN A 162 1.49 -8.84 3.04
N ALA A 163 2.30 -8.23 3.91
CA ALA A 163 1.93 -7.97 5.31
C ALA A 163 0.68 -7.09 5.40
N VAL A 164 0.63 -5.99 4.66
CA VAL A 164 -0.53 -5.09 4.63
C VAL A 164 -1.76 -5.79 4.06
N ALA A 165 -1.64 -6.57 2.98
CA ALA A 165 -2.77 -7.25 2.38
C ALA A 165 -3.37 -8.32 3.30
N ILE A 166 -2.52 -9.06 4.02
CA ILE A 166 -2.96 -10.07 5.00
C ILE A 166 -3.71 -9.38 6.15
N GLY A 167 -3.10 -8.36 6.77
CA GLY A 167 -3.71 -7.64 7.88
C GLY A 167 -5.00 -6.91 7.48
N CYS A 168 -5.00 -6.22 6.34
CA CYS A 168 -6.20 -5.56 5.81
C CYS A 168 -7.34 -6.56 5.57
N HIS A 169 -7.05 -7.70 4.94
CA HIS A 169 -8.04 -8.74 4.74
C HIS A 169 -8.56 -9.31 6.07
N HIS A 170 -7.68 -9.54 7.04
CA HIS A 170 -8.06 -9.95 8.38
C HIS A 170 -9.04 -8.96 9.01
N HIS A 171 -8.76 -7.66 8.96
CA HIS A 171 -9.66 -6.64 9.53
C HIS A 171 -10.97 -6.48 8.76
N ILE A 172 -10.95 -6.54 7.43
CA ILE A 172 -12.17 -6.53 6.61
C ILE A 172 -13.10 -7.66 7.06
N CYS A 173 -12.56 -8.86 7.22
CA CYS A 173 -13.29 -10.07 7.61
C CYS A 173 -13.50 -10.23 9.13
N ARG A 174 -13.04 -9.27 9.95
CA ARG A 174 -13.05 -9.37 11.42
C ARG A 174 -12.43 -10.68 11.93
N GLY A 175 -11.34 -11.12 11.30
CA GLY A 175 -10.65 -12.37 11.58
C GLY A 175 -11.25 -13.63 10.96
N HIS A 176 -12.45 -13.58 10.38
CA HIS A 176 -13.10 -14.72 9.75
C HIS A 176 -12.66 -14.88 8.29
N THR A 177 -11.39 -15.24 8.08
CA THR A 177 -10.77 -15.29 6.74
C THR A 177 -11.02 -16.58 5.97
N GLU A 178 -11.52 -17.63 6.63
CA GLU A 178 -11.79 -18.93 5.99
C GLU A 178 -12.86 -18.79 4.90
N GLY A 179 -12.59 -19.34 3.72
CA GLY A 179 -13.47 -19.25 2.55
C GLY A 179 -13.48 -17.87 1.84
N GLN A 180 -12.66 -16.92 2.26
CA GLN A 180 -12.59 -15.55 1.70
C GLN A 180 -11.40 -15.32 0.75
N ASP A 181 -10.81 -16.40 0.21
CA ASP A 181 -9.60 -16.33 -0.63
C ASP A 181 -9.74 -15.39 -1.83
N ASP A 182 -10.93 -15.33 -2.44
CA ASP A 182 -11.16 -14.47 -3.61
C ASP A 182 -11.24 -12.99 -3.23
N LEU A 183 -11.73 -12.67 -2.03
CA LEU A 183 -11.69 -11.32 -1.49
C LEU A 183 -10.23 -10.94 -1.19
N PHE A 184 -9.48 -11.82 -0.53
CA PHE A 184 -8.04 -11.62 -0.30
C PHE A 184 -7.28 -11.36 -1.60
N LYS A 185 -7.49 -12.16 -2.65
CA LYS A 185 -6.84 -11.98 -3.96
C LYS A 185 -7.13 -10.61 -4.57
N LEU A 186 -8.34 -10.07 -4.41
CA LEU A 186 -8.67 -8.72 -4.88
C LEU A 186 -7.94 -7.64 -4.08
N VAL A 187 -7.94 -7.75 -2.75
CA VAL A 187 -7.23 -6.83 -1.86
C VAL A 187 -5.73 -6.83 -2.19
N LEU A 188 -5.11 -8.00 -2.23
CA LEU A 188 -3.70 -8.18 -2.57
C LEU A 188 -3.39 -7.60 -3.96
N ARG A 189 -4.23 -7.88 -4.96
CA ARG A 189 -4.03 -7.35 -6.32
C ARG A 189 -4.08 -5.82 -6.34
N SER A 190 -5.05 -5.21 -5.66
CA SER A 190 -5.21 -3.76 -5.61
C SER A 190 -4.00 -3.10 -4.96
N LEU A 191 -3.64 -3.56 -3.75
CA LEU A 191 -2.49 -3.06 -3.01
C LEU A 191 -1.17 -3.29 -3.76
N SER A 192 -1.02 -4.41 -4.47
CA SER A 192 0.15 -4.67 -5.32
C SER A 192 0.27 -3.69 -6.48
N MET A 193 -0.84 -3.34 -7.11
CA MET A 193 -0.83 -2.33 -8.18
C MET A 193 -0.42 -0.97 -7.63
N PHE A 194 -1.02 -0.55 -6.51
CA PHE A 194 -0.69 0.70 -5.84
C PHE A 194 0.78 0.76 -5.40
N TYR A 195 1.28 -0.31 -4.78
CA TYR A 195 2.68 -0.46 -4.36
C TYR A 195 3.65 -0.29 -5.52
N VAL A 196 3.41 -0.97 -6.66
CA VAL A 196 4.27 -0.88 -7.84
C VAL A 196 4.23 0.52 -8.44
N GLU A 197 3.07 1.16 -8.50
CA GLU A 197 2.94 2.52 -9.01
C GLU A 197 3.73 3.53 -8.17
N LEU A 198 3.64 3.44 -6.85
CA LEU A 198 4.42 4.27 -5.93
C LEU A 198 5.91 3.99 -6.04
N ARG A 199 6.31 2.72 -5.95
CA ARG A 199 7.72 2.34 -5.93
C ARG A 199 8.44 2.74 -7.20
N VAL A 200 7.84 2.50 -8.37
CA VAL A 200 8.43 2.91 -9.66
C VAL A 200 8.65 4.42 -9.71
N ARG A 201 7.71 5.22 -9.18
CA ARG A 201 7.86 6.69 -9.15
C ARG A 201 8.97 7.13 -8.19
N LEU A 202 9.04 6.53 -6.99
CA LEU A 202 10.07 6.83 -5.99
C LEU A 202 11.48 6.45 -6.48
N GLU A 203 11.61 5.37 -7.23
CA GLU A 203 12.88 4.94 -7.85
C GLU A 203 13.20 5.72 -9.15
N GLY A 204 12.47 6.79 -9.46
CA GLY A 204 12.70 7.66 -10.63
C GLY A 204 12.23 7.06 -11.97
N GLY A 205 11.54 5.94 -11.95
CA GLY A 205 10.98 5.29 -13.13
C GLY A 205 9.64 5.87 -13.60
N ARG A 206 9.21 5.46 -14.80
CA ARG A 206 7.90 5.80 -15.37
C ARG A 206 7.19 4.54 -15.87
N ILE A 207 5.92 4.38 -15.50
CA ILE A 207 5.06 3.33 -16.05
C ILE A 207 4.50 3.84 -17.38
N THR A 208 5.11 3.43 -18.48
CA THR A 208 4.66 3.77 -19.83
C THR A 208 3.71 2.70 -20.38
N PRO A 209 2.87 3.01 -21.39
CA PRO A 209 2.06 2.01 -22.10
C PRO A 209 2.91 0.84 -22.64
N LEU A 210 4.13 1.13 -23.12
CA LEU A 210 5.10 0.12 -23.57
C LEU A 210 5.52 -0.81 -22.43
N THR A 211 5.81 -0.26 -21.25
CA THR A 211 6.14 -1.06 -20.05
C THR A 211 4.97 -2.00 -19.70
N ARG A 212 3.73 -1.51 -19.74
CA ARG A 212 2.52 -2.32 -19.48
C ARG A 212 2.35 -3.43 -20.52
N ALA A 213 2.50 -3.11 -21.82
CA ALA A 213 2.43 -4.07 -22.91
C ALA A 213 3.50 -5.17 -22.78
N ARG A 214 4.74 -4.78 -22.44
CA ARG A 214 5.84 -5.73 -22.22
C ARG A 214 5.59 -6.68 -21.05
N VAL A 215 5.01 -6.18 -19.95
CA VAL A 215 4.61 -7.01 -18.80
C VAL A 215 3.47 -7.96 -19.17
N ALA A 216 2.47 -7.49 -19.92
CA ALA A 216 1.37 -8.32 -20.40
C ALA A 216 1.89 -9.46 -21.31
N LEU A 217 2.79 -9.15 -22.23
CA LEU A 217 3.43 -10.14 -23.10
C LEU A 217 4.23 -11.18 -22.31
N LYS A 218 5.05 -10.75 -21.33
CA LYS A 218 5.78 -11.67 -20.44
C LYS A 218 4.85 -12.59 -19.65
N ARG A 219 3.71 -12.08 -19.16
CA ARG A 219 2.71 -12.89 -18.46
C ARG A 219 2.08 -13.94 -19.39
N MET A 220 1.78 -13.56 -20.63
CA MET A 220 1.25 -14.47 -21.64
C MET A 220 2.25 -15.58 -21.97
N LEU A 221 3.52 -15.22 -22.21
CA LEU A 221 4.60 -16.20 -22.47
C LEU A 221 4.79 -17.17 -21.30
N ARG A 222 4.79 -16.69 -20.05
CA ARG A 222 4.88 -17.55 -18.85
C ARG A 222 3.71 -18.50 -18.70
N ARG A 223 2.48 -18.06 -19.03
CA ARG A 223 1.29 -18.93 -19.01
C ARG A 223 1.34 -20.02 -20.08
N MET A 224 1.92 -19.74 -21.24
CA MET A 224 2.15 -20.74 -22.28
C MET A 224 3.26 -21.74 -21.88
N GLY A 225 4.30 -21.27 -21.19
CA GLY A 225 5.39 -22.12 -20.69
C GLY A 225 5.00 -23.06 -19.55
N ARG A 226 4.03 -22.70 -18.70
CA ARG A 226 3.50 -23.55 -17.62
C ARG A 226 2.41 -24.56 -18.07
N ARG A 227 2.02 -24.53 -19.35
CA ARG A 227 1.06 -25.48 -19.96
C ARG A 227 1.75 -26.61 -20.75
N LYS A 228 3.07 -26.71 -20.66
CA LYS A 228 3.86 -27.87 -21.09
C LYS A 228 4.39 -28.57 -19.84
#